data_AF-A0AAU5YDY5-F1
#
_entry.id   AF-A0AAU5YDY5-F1
#
_cell.length_a   1.000
_cell.length_b   1.000
_cell.length_c   1.000
_cell.angle_alpha   90.00
_cell.angle_beta   90.00
_cell.angle_gamma   90.00
#
_symmetry.space_group_name_H-M   'P 1'
#
loop_
_entity.id
_entity.type
_entity.pdbx_description
1 polymer ?
#
loop_
_entity_poly.entity_id
_entity_poly.type
_entity_poly.pdbx_seq_one_letter_code
_entity_poly.pdbx_strand_id
1 'polypeptide(L)' 'MARHDPADLARTAYAAYGEATGGLNYQGLPMPDFNDLGDTIQQAWIAAATAVFRDVTTPPRSEGTP' A
#
# COMPACT_ATOMS: atom_id res chain seq x y z
N MET A 1 19.22 -5.48 4.04
CA MET A 1 17.76 -5.45 3.78
C MET A 1 17.43 -4.08 3.23
N ALA A 2 16.96 -3.98 1.99
CA ALA A 2 16.56 -2.70 1.43
C ALA A 2 15.37 -2.18 2.24
N ARG A 3 15.52 -1.05 2.91
CA ARG A 3 14.35 -0.29 3.41
C ARG A 3 13.63 0.19 2.16
N HIS A 4 12.51 -0.44 1.82
CA HIS A 4 11.60 0.15 0.85
C HIS A 4 10.95 1.37 1.50
N ASP A 5 11.00 2.52 0.83
CA ASP A 5 10.29 3.71 1.27
C ASP A 5 8.78 3.38 1.33
N PRO A 6 8.05 3.74 2.40
CA PRO A 6 6.60 3.61 2.47
C PRO A 6 5.87 4.13 1.21
N ALA A 7 6.39 5.18 0.58
CA ALA A 7 5.83 5.71 -0.66
C ALA A 7 5.99 4.76 -1.86
N ASP A 8 7.10 4.03 -1.94
CA ASP A 8 7.33 3.05 -3.01
C ASP A 8 6.46 1.81 -2.84
N LEU A 9 6.26 1.37 -1.59
CA LEU A 9 5.30 0.31 -1.28
C LEU A 9 3.86 0.73 -1.63
N ALA A 10 3.51 1.98 -1.36
CA ALA A 10 2.19 2.54 -1.71
C ALA A 10 1.96 2.57 -3.22
N ARG A 11 2.94 3.06 -4.00
CA ARG A 11 2.88 3.07 -5.47
C ARG A 11 2.74 1.66 -6.04
N THR A 12 3.48 0.71 -5.47
CA THR A 12 3.39 -0.71 -5.87
C THR A 12 1.98 -1.27 -5.60
N ALA A 13 1.43 -1.02 -4.42
CA ALA A 13 0.07 -1.45 -4.06
C ALA A 13 -0.99 -0.79 -4.94
N TYR A 14 -0.82 0.50 -5.27
CA TYR A 14 -1.73 1.23 -6.15
C TYR A 14 -1.70 0.71 -7.59
N ALA A 15 -0.51 0.43 -8.12
CA ALA A 15 -0.35 -0.18 -9.45
C ALA A 15 -1.04 -1.56 -9.51
N ALA A 16 -0.82 -2.41 -8.48
CA ALA A 16 -1.48 -3.71 -8.39
C ALA A 16 -3.02 -3.60 -8.30
N TYR A 17 -3.54 -2.59 -7.58
CA TYR A 17 -4.97 -2.29 -7.58
C TYR A 17 -5.46 -1.94 -8.98
N GLY A 18 -4.74 -1.08 -9.71
CA GLY A 18 -5.07 -0.74 -11.10
C GLY A 18 -5.07 -1.97 -12.01
N GLU A 19 -4.07 -2.84 -11.93
CA GLU A 19 -4.04 -4.08 -12.71
C GLU A 19 -5.26 -4.97 -12.41
N ALA A 20 -5.61 -5.12 -11.13
CA ALA A 20 -6.74 -5.93 -10.70
C ALA A 20 -8.10 -5.36 -11.12
N THR A 21 -8.22 -4.04 -11.27
CA THR A 21 -9.47 -3.36 -11.69
C THR A 21 -9.52 -3.05 -13.18
N GLY A 22 -8.49 -3.42 -13.95
CA GLY A 22 -8.40 -3.08 -15.37
C GLY A 22 -8.14 -1.58 -15.62
N GLY A 23 -7.47 -0.91 -14.69
CA GLY A 23 -7.14 0.51 -14.74
C GLY A 23 -8.30 1.43 -14.38
N LEU A 24 -9.29 0.92 -13.64
CA LEU A 24 -10.49 1.65 -13.26
C LEU A 24 -10.54 1.89 -11.74
N ASN A 25 -11.08 3.02 -11.33
CA ASN A 25 -11.37 3.31 -9.93
C ASN A 25 -12.74 2.70 -9.51
N TYR A 26 -13.11 2.90 -8.25
CA TYR A 26 -14.36 2.36 -7.69
C TYR A 26 -15.65 2.87 -8.37
N GLN A 27 -15.59 3.97 -9.12
CA GLN A 27 -16.71 4.52 -9.89
C GLN A 27 -16.76 3.97 -11.32
N GLY A 28 -15.81 3.10 -11.71
CA GLY A 28 -15.64 2.62 -13.08
C GLY A 28 -15.00 3.66 -14.02
N LEU A 29 -14.44 4.74 -13.47
CA LEU A 29 -13.72 5.75 -14.24
C LEU A 29 -12.23 5.38 -14.33
N PRO A 30 -11.50 5.86 -15.36
CA PRO A 30 -10.06 5.66 -15.44
C PRO A 30 -9.35 6.08 -14.15
N MET A 31 -8.42 5.23 -13.72
CA MET A 31 -7.62 5.48 -12.54
C MET A 31 -6.56 6.55 -12.85
N PRO A 32 -6.42 7.60 -12.04
CA PRO A 32 -5.39 8.61 -12.23
C PRO A 32 -3.99 8.04 -11.95
N ASP A 33 -2.94 8.76 -12.33
CA ASP A 33 -1.60 8.44 -11.86
C ASP A 33 -1.52 8.64 -10.33
N PHE A 34 -0.63 7.90 -9.66
CA PHE A 34 -0.45 8.03 -8.22
C PHE A 34 -0.10 9.46 -7.80
N ASN A 35 0.70 10.18 -8.60
CA ASN A 35 1.12 11.54 -8.28
C ASN A 35 0.01 12.58 -8.54
N ASP A 36 -0.99 12.23 -9.34
CA ASP A 36 -2.16 13.06 -9.63
C ASP A 36 -3.28 12.89 -8.58
N LEU A 37 -3.14 11.92 -7.68
CA LEU A 37 -4.03 11.78 -6.53
C LEU A 37 -3.88 12.98 -5.60
N GLY A 38 -4.98 13.41 -4.98
CA GLY A 38 -4.90 14.37 -3.88
C GLY A 38 -4.17 13.78 -2.65
N ASP A 39 -3.52 14.65 -1.87
CA ASP A 39 -2.69 14.28 -0.72
C ASP A 39 -3.34 13.26 0.22
N THR A 40 -4.63 13.42 0.50
CA THR A 40 -5.37 12.52 1.40
C THR A 40 -5.36 11.08 0.89
N ILE A 41 -5.57 10.87 -0.41
CA ILE A 41 -5.62 9.53 -0.99
C ILE A 41 -4.22 8.94 -1.10
N GLN A 42 -3.21 9.75 -1.45
CA GLN A 42 -1.80 9.30 -1.42
C GLN A 42 -1.40 8.82 -0.01
N GLN A 43 -1.71 9.61 1.02
CA GLN A 43 -1.41 9.25 2.41
C GLN A 43 -2.17 8.01 2.88
N ALA A 44 -3.42 7.80 2.43
CA ALA A 44 -4.17 6.59 2.72
C ALA A 44 -3.47 5.33 2.18
N TRP A 45 -2.96 5.37 0.94
CA TRP A 45 -2.19 4.26 0.36
C TRP A 45 -0.86 4.02 1.09
N ILE A 46 -0.16 5.09 1.48
CA ILE A 46 1.06 5.00 2.28
C ILE A 46 0.79 4.35 3.64
N ALA A 47 -0.28 4.76 4.32
CA ALA A 47 -0.67 4.19 5.60
C ALA A 47 -1.03 2.70 5.48
N ALA A 48 -1.79 2.33 4.45
CA ALA A 48 -2.17 0.94 4.19
C ALA A 48 -0.93 0.06 3.90
N ALA A 49 -0.07 0.49 2.99
CA ALA A 49 1.16 -0.23 2.66
C ALA A 49 2.10 -0.37 3.87
N THR A 50 2.21 0.69 4.69
CA THR A 50 2.99 0.66 5.94
C THR A 50 2.43 -0.33 6.95
N ALA A 51 1.10 -0.39 7.11
CA ALA A 51 0.46 -1.32 8.04
C ALA A 51 0.74 -2.78 7.64
N VAL A 52 0.57 -3.11 6.36
CA VAL A 52 0.88 -4.45 5.83
C VAL A 52 2.37 -4.77 6.00
N PHE A 53 3.27 -3.84 5.66
CA PHE A 53 4.71 -4.04 5.84
C PHE A 53 5.07 -4.33 7.30
N ARG A 54 4.49 -3.60 8.25
CA ARG A 54 4.70 -3.85 9.69
C ARG A 54 4.20 -5.22 10.09
N ASP A 55 3.02 -5.62 9.64
CA ASP A 55 2.44 -6.93 9.96
C ASP A 55 3.36 -8.08 9.49
N VAL A 56 3.81 -8.04 8.23
CA VAL A 56 4.60 -9.13 7.63
C VAL A 56 6.07 -9.14 8.07
N THR A 57 6.59 -8.03 8.60
CA THR A 57 7.98 -7.95 9.10
C THR A 57 8.10 -8.00 10.61
N THR A 58 6.99 -7.90 11.34
CA THR A 58 7.00 -8.12 12.78
C THR A 58 7.16 -9.61 13.03
N PRO A 59 8.25 -10.06 13.68
CA PRO A 59 8.38 -11.47 14.03
C PRO A 59 7.23 -11.87 14.95
N PRO A 60 6.71 -13.10 14.84
CA PRO A 60 5.69 -13.59 15.76
C PRO A 60 6.20 -13.41 17.18
N ARG A 61 5.37 -12.79 18.04
CA ARG A 61 5.70 -12.63 19.45
C ARG A 61 5.97 -14.02 20.00
N SER A 62 7.20 -14.30 20.41
CA SER A 62 7.51 -15.54 21.13
C SER A 62 6.55 -15.60 22.32
N GLU A 63 5.57 -16.50 22.26
CA GLU A 63 4.73 -16.79 23.41
C GLU A 63 5.67 -17.31 24.49
N GLY A 64 5.82 -16.52 25.56
CA GLY A 64 6.60 -16.91 26.71
C GLY A 64 6.07 -18.23 27.23
N THR A 65 6.93 -19.24 27.25
CA THR A 65 6.66 -20.47 27.99
C THR A 65 6.63 -20.11 29.49
N PRO A 66 5.65 -20.59 30.26
CA PRO A 66 5.45 -20.22 31.67
C PRO A 66 6.64 -20.54 32.57
#